data_AF-A0A811PLC7-F1
#
_entry.id   AF-A0A811PLC7-F1
#
_cell.length_a   1.000
_cell.length_b   1.000
_cell.length_c   1.000
_cell.angle_alpha   90.00
_cell.angle_beta   90.00
_cell.angle_gamma   90.00
#
_symmetry.space_group_name_H-M   'P 1'
#
loop_
_entity.id
_entity.type
_entity.pdbx_description
1 polymer ?
#
loop_
_entity_poly.entity_id
_entity_poly.type
_entity_poly.pdbx_seq_one_letter_code
_entity_poly.pdbx_strand_id
1 'polypeptide(L)'
;MSKVSSTGASKVDSLDDGGNTWIHMSEDGHCSARTAAGNNVKHLNDAIKLHIRELFGNHGDLEKVIVPLGGTLIGAAMAWFVMPVVLRKMHKYASDGPFRTLWGDSTKKHLPYETSLWSALEDPAKYIITFMAFSQMAAVIEPGISAYLPQAWKGAFSVSFSILTVGGVGGVATAFAARDILGNMLSGFSLQFSKPFSVGDYIKVGSIEGQVVEIGLTSTSLINTEKFPVVVPNSLFSSQLIVNKSRAQWHVSVAKLPVRIADIEKIPAITEEIKVMLMSN
;
A
#
# COMPACT_ATOMS: atom_id res chain seq x y z
N MET A 1 -57.45 -25.94 76.33
CA MET A 1 -57.69 -27.39 76.35
C MET A 1 -56.74 -28.04 75.34
N SER A 2 -55.93 -29.00 75.81
CA SER A 2 -55.18 -30.07 75.11
C SER A 2 -54.37 -29.74 73.82
N LYS A 3 -53.02 -29.73 73.83
CA LYS A 3 -51.99 -30.82 73.91
C LYS A 3 -51.68 -31.50 72.55
N VAL A 4 -50.46 -31.31 72.00
CA VAL A 4 -49.28 -32.25 71.97
C VAL A 4 -49.20 -33.02 70.63
N SER A 5 -48.16 -32.92 69.80
CA SER A 5 -46.84 -33.63 69.83
C SER A 5 -46.02 -33.16 68.58
N SER A 6 -44.75 -32.73 68.62
CA SER A 6 -43.48 -33.52 68.74
C SER A 6 -43.30 -34.54 67.57
N THR A 7 -42.17 -34.75 66.87
CA THR A 7 -40.73 -34.45 67.06
C THR A 7 -39.95 -34.78 65.76
N GLY A 8 -38.80 -34.11 65.54
CA GLY A 8 -37.63 -34.67 64.83
C GLY A 8 -37.14 -33.83 63.65
N ALA A 9 -35.86 -33.49 63.47
CA ALA A 9 -34.64 -33.58 64.26
C ALA A 9 -33.64 -32.57 63.64
N SER A 10 -32.76 -32.01 64.46
CA SER A 10 -31.71 -31.06 64.07
C SER A 10 -30.46 -31.74 63.49
N LYS A 11 -29.86 -31.14 62.46
CA LYS A 11 -28.43 -31.25 62.05
C LYS A 11 -28.16 -30.10 61.05
N VAL A 12 -27.58 -28.97 61.44
CA VAL A 12 -26.14 -28.62 61.57
C VAL A 12 -25.39 -28.58 60.22
N ASP A 13 -24.92 -27.36 59.90
CA ASP A 13 -23.83 -26.90 59.01
C ASP A 13 -23.87 -27.28 57.51
N SER A 14 -23.69 -26.39 56.54
CA SER A 14 -22.56 -25.46 56.34
C SER A 14 -22.76 -24.61 55.07
N LEU A 15 -21.97 -23.53 55.00
CA LEU A 15 -21.78 -22.51 53.95
C LEU A 15 -21.68 -23.04 52.50
N ASP A 16 -22.21 -22.32 51.51
CA ASP A 16 -21.47 -21.62 50.42
C ASP A 16 -22.40 -21.27 49.23
N ASP A 17 -21.96 -20.30 48.41
CA ASP A 17 -22.42 -19.97 47.03
C ASP A 17 -23.34 -18.74 46.83
N GLY A 18 -22.74 -17.55 46.93
CA GLY A 18 -23.31 -16.25 46.56
C GLY A 18 -22.75 -15.68 45.26
N GLY A 19 -22.67 -16.48 44.19
CA GLY A 19 -21.96 -16.10 42.94
C GLY A 19 -22.79 -15.77 41.70
N ASN A 20 -24.05 -16.21 41.56
CA ASN A 20 -24.59 -16.46 40.20
C ASN A 20 -25.85 -15.66 39.79
N THR A 21 -26.34 -14.73 40.62
CA THR A 21 -27.62 -14.04 40.36
C THR A 21 -27.49 -12.76 39.50
N TRP A 22 -26.28 -12.21 39.35
CA TRP A 22 -26.07 -10.92 38.65
C TRP A 22 -25.85 -11.03 37.14
N ILE A 23 -25.61 -12.24 36.61
CA ILE A 23 -25.28 -12.43 35.19
C ILE A 23 -26.53 -12.48 34.31
N HIS A 24 -27.68 -12.94 34.83
CA HIS A 24 -28.91 -13.06 34.02
C HIS A 24 -29.70 -11.75 33.84
N MET A 25 -29.41 -10.68 34.59
CA MET A 25 -30.14 -9.42 34.47
C MET A 25 -29.54 -8.44 33.43
N SER A 26 -28.31 -8.69 32.97
CA SER A 26 -27.60 -7.78 32.05
C SER A 26 -27.81 -8.12 30.57
N GLU A 27 -28.16 -9.36 30.21
CA GLU A 27 -28.35 -9.77 28.81
C GLU A 27 -29.75 -9.44 28.27
N ASP A 28 -30.78 -9.40 29.11
CA ASP A 28 -32.17 -9.14 28.69
C ASP A 28 -32.43 -7.65 28.36
N GLY A 29 -31.74 -6.73 29.04
CA GLY A 29 -31.88 -5.28 28.81
C GLY A 29 -31.32 -4.82 27.47
N HIS A 30 -30.22 -5.44 27.00
CA HIS A 30 -29.58 -5.07 25.73
C HIS A 30 -30.30 -5.61 24.50
N CYS A 31 -30.97 -6.77 24.61
CA CYS A 31 -31.71 -7.37 23.50
C CYS A 31 -33.06 -6.66 23.25
N SER A 32 -33.73 -6.22 24.31
CA SER A 32 -35.00 -5.48 24.21
C SER A 32 -34.80 -4.06 23.63
N ALA A 33 -33.75 -3.34 24.05
CA ALA A 33 -33.48 -1.98 23.57
C ALA A 33 -33.06 -1.92 22.09
N ARG A 34 -32.25 -2.89 21.61
CA ARG A 34 -31.88 -2.98 20.18
C ARG A 34 -33.06 -3.33 19.28
N THR A 35 -33.96 -4.19 19.77
CA THR A 35 -35.14 -4.63 19.00
C THR A 35 -36.23 -3.57 18.98
N ALA A 36 -36.42 -2.83 20.08
CA ALA A 36 -37.35 -1.69 20.15
C ALA A 36 -36.89 -0.50 19.29
N ALA A 37 -35.59 -0.16 19.31
CA ALA A 37 -35.04 0.87 18.43
C ALA A 37 -35.12 0.45 16.95
N GLY A 38 -34.83 -0.82 16.63
CA GLY A 38 -34.93 -1.36 15.28
C GLY A 38 -36.36 -1.36 14.74
N ASN A 39 -37.37 -1.67 15.57
CA ASN A 39 -38.77 -1.65 15.16
C ASN A 39 -39.31 -0.23 14.98
N ASN A 40 -38.90 0.73 15.82
CA ASN A 40 -39.29 2.13 15.66
C ASN A 40 -38.68 2.75 14.39
N VAL A 41 -37.43 2.41 14.06
CA VAL A 41 -36.78 2.86 12.82
C VAL A 41 -37.47 2.25 11.58
N LYS A 42 -37.87 0.98 11.64
CA LYS A 42 -38.63 0.34 10.54
C LYS A 42 -40.01 0.96 10.36
N HIS A 43 -40.74 1.18 11.46
CA HIS A 43 -42.06 1.79 11.43
C HIS A 43 -42.01 3.23 10.90
N LEU A 44 -40.97 4.00 11.26
CA LEU A 44 -40.74 5.34 10.74
C LEU A 44 -40.39 5.31 9.24
N ASN A 45 -39.54 4.37 8.81
CA ASN A 45 -39.19 4.20 7.41
C ASN A 45 -40.40 3.83 6.54
N ASP A 46 -41.27 2.97 7.04
CA ASP A 46 -42.47 2.55 6.30
C ASP A 46 -43.53 3.67 6.26
N ALA A 47 -43.68 4.44 7.34
CA ALA A 47 -44.54 5.63 7.39
C ALA A 47 -44.06 6.74 6.44
N ILE A 48 -42.74 6.97 6.37
CA ILE A 48 -42.12 7.92 5.44
C ILE A 48 -42.29 7.45 4.00
N LYS A 49 -42.09 6.16 3.71
CA LYS A 49 -42.34 5.59 2.38
C LYS A 49 -43.78 5.76 1.93
N LEU A 50 -44.75 5.61 2.85
CA LEU A 50 -46.16 5.78 2.55
C LEU A 50 -46.49 7.23 2.20
N HIS A 51 -46.00 8.20 2.99
CA HIS A 51 -46.20 9.62 2.73
C HIS A 51 -45.50 10.10 1.44
N ILE A 52 -44.31 9.56 1.15
CA ILE A 52 -43.64 9.80 -0.13
C ILE A 52 -44.49 9.22 -1.27
N ARG A 53 -45.02 8.01 -1.16
CA ARG A 53 -45.85 7.41 -2.21
C ARG A 53 -47.16 8.19 -2.45
N GLU A 54 -47.74 8.77 -1.41
CA GLU A 54 -48.97 9.58 -1.49
C GLU A 54 -48.72 10.97 -2.10
N LEU A 55 -47.61 11.64 -1.74
CA LEU A 55 -47.20 12.92 -2.33
C LEU A 55 -46.75 12.79 -3.80
N PHE A 56 -46.14 11.66 -4.17
CA PHE A 56 -45.65 11.42 -5.54
C PHE A 56 -46.71 10.82 -6.48
N GLY A 57 -47.80 10.25 -5.95
CA GLY A 57 -48.87 9.66 -6.76
C GLY A 57 -49.69 10.67 -7.57
N ASN A 58 -49.67 11.95 -7.19
CA ASN A 58 -50.55 12.97 -7.78
C ASN A 58 -49.90 13.81 -8.91
N HIS A 59 -48.58 13.68 -9.15
CA HIS A 59 -47.87 14.34 -10.27
C HIS A 59 -46.75 13.45 -10.84
N GLY A 60 -47.06 12.65 -11.87
CA GLY A 60 -46.12 11.73 -12.53
C GLY A 60 -44.90 12.39 -13.21
N ASP A 61 -44.92 13.72 -13.42
CA ASP A 61 -43.77 14.47 -13.95
C ASP A 61 -42.74 14.86 -12.88
N LEU A 62 -43.13 14.88 -11.60
CA LEU A 62 -42.24 15.24 -10.49
C LEU A 62 -41.21 14.12 -10.19
N GLU A 63 -41.57 12.85 -10.38
CA GLU A 63 -40.68 11.71 -10.09
C GLU A 63 -39.44 11.69 -10.99
N LYS A 64 -39.61 12.03 -12.29
CA LYS A 64 -38.51 12.09 -13.27
C LYS A 64 -37.50 13.19 -12.98
N VAL A 65 -37.91 14.22 -12.23
CA VAL A 65 -37.13 15.41 -11.93
C VAL A 65 -36.52 15.34 -10.52
N ILE A 66 -37.30 14.92 -9.52
CA ILE A 66 -36.90 14.91 -8.11
C ILE A 66 -35.93 13.77 -7.77
N VAL A 67 -36.02 12.61 -8.42
CA VAL A 67 -35.10 11.49 -8.18
C VAL A 67 -33.65 11.84 -8.57
N PRO A 68 -33.36 12.41 -9.76
CA PRO A 68 -32.01 12.86 -10.09
C PRO A 68 -31.57 14.14 -9.34
N LEU A 69 -32.49 15.07 -9.04
CA LEU A 69 -32.19 16.27 -8.24
C LEU A 69 -31.85 15.94 -6.79
N GLY A 70 -32.58 15.01 -6.17
CA GLY A 70 -32.32 14.54 -4.82
C GLY A 70 -30.96 13.85 -4.74
N GLY A 71 -30.63 13.00 -5.73
CA GLY A 71 -29.33 12.33 -5.80
C GLY A 71 -28.15 13.28 -5.94
N THR A 72 -28.30 14.36 -6.71
CA THR A 72 -27.22 15.35 -6.89
C THR A 72 -27.12 16.38 -5.79
N LEU A 73 -28.24 16.77 -5.15
CA LEU A 73 -28.21 17.59 -3.95
C LEU A 73 -27.60 16.82 -2.76
N ILE A 74 -27.96 15.55 -2.59
CA ILE A 74 -27.33 14.67 -1.59
C ILE A 74 -25.85 14.46 -1.95
N GLY A 75 -25.51 14.23 -3.21
CA GLY A 75 -24.14 14.10 -3.68
C GLY A 75 -23.30 15.37 -3.46
N ALA A 76 -23.87 16.55 -3.68
CA ALA A 76 -23.22 17.85 -3.45
C ALA A 76 -23.05 18.16 -1.96
N ALA A 77 -24.06 17.88 -1.14
CA ALA A 77 -23.99 18.01 0.32
C ALA A 77 -22.97 17.02 0.91
N MET A 78 -22.97 15.77 0.40
CA MET A 78 -22.03 14.74 0.78
C MET A 78 -20.61 15.09 0.31
N ALA A 79 -20.43 15.69 -0.86
CA ALA A 79 -19.14 16.23 -1.27
C ALA A 79 -18.67 17.36 -0.33
N TRP A 80 -19.54 18.32 0.01
CA TRP A 80 -19.16 19.42 0.90
C TRP A 80 -18.81 18.95 2.32
N PHE A 81 -19.44 17.87 2.81
CA PHE A 81 -19.31 17.40 4.19
C PHE A 81 -18.34 16.21 4.36
N VAL A 82 -18.34 15.27 3.42
CA VAL A 82 -17.53 14.04 3.47
C VAL A 82 -16.16 14.25 2.82
N MET A 83 -16.05 15.08 1.78
CA MET A 83 -14.78 15.30 1.09
C MET A 83 -13.68 15.88 1.99
N PRO A 84 -13.95 16.90 2.85
CA PRO A 84 -12.94 17.41 3.77
C PRO A 84 -12.48 16.36 4.78
N VAL A 85 -13.38 15.44 5.18
CA VAL A 85 -13.07 14.36 6.12
C VAL A 85 -12.20 13.28 5.47
N VAL A 86 -12.53 12.88 4.24
CA VAL A 86 -11.79 11.87 3.48
C VAL A 86 -10.40 12.38 3.09
N LEU A 87 -10.30 13.60 2.55
CA LEU A 87 -9.03 14.21 2.16
C LEU A 87 -8.10 14.39 3.36
N ARG A 88 -8.64 14.80 4.52
CA ARG A 88 -7.87 14.90 5.76
C ARG A 88 -7.36 13.53 6.25
N LYS A 89 -8.17 12.49 6.08
CA LYS A 89 -7.77 11.12 6.42
C LYS A 89 -6.69 10.60 5.47
N MET A 90 -6.80 10.86 4.17
CA MET A 90 -5.78 10.52 3.18
C MET A 90 -4.48 11.29 3.39
N HIS A 91 -4.54 12.57 3.75
CA HIS A 91 -3.37 13.36 4.15
C HIS A 91 -2.65 12.69 5.32
N LYS A 92 -3.38 12.24 6.35
CA LYS A 92 -2.81 11.51 7.48
C LYS A 92 -2.15 10.19 7.07
N TYR A 93 -2.76 9.42 6.16
CA TYR A 93 -2.15 8.18 5.65
C TYR A 93 -0.92 8.43 4.77
N ALA A 94 -0.90 9.52 4.01
CA ALA A 94 0.25 9.90 3.20
C ALA A 94 1.42 10.40 4.06
N SER A 95 1.13 11.11 5.16
CA SER A 95 2.16 11.59 6.10
C SER A 95 2.68 10.50 7.05
N ASP A 96 1.83 9.53 7.40
CA ASP A 96 2.15 8.46 8.36
C ASP A 96 2.40 7.08 7.70
N GLY A 97 2.42 7.01 6.36
CA GLY A 97 2.53 5.76 5.60
C GLY A 97 3.93 5.15 5.54
N PRO A 98 4.04 3.86 5.13
CA PRO A 98 5.30 3.10 5.09
C PRO A 98 6.34 3.64 4.10
N PHE A 99 5.99 4.61 3.24
CA PHE A 99 6.91 5.29 2.32
C PHE A 99 7.86 6.29 3.01
N ARG A 100 7.67 6.57 4.31
CA ARG A 100 8.52 7.46 5.11
C ARG A 100 9.97 6.96 5.25
N THR A 101 10.23 5.68 4.95
CA THR A 101 11.57 5.08 4.95
C THR A 101 12.29 5.19 3.59
N LEU A 102 11.58 5.51 2.51
CA LEU A 102 12.13 5.62 1.16
C LEU A 102 12.67 7.02 0.84
N TRP A 103 12.01 8.06 1.35
CA TRP A 103 12.49 9.42 1.29
C TRP A 103 13.07 9.77 2.66
N GLY A 104 14.40 9.74 2.75
CA GLY A 104 15.16 9.85 4.00
C GLY A 104 14.73 11.01 4.90
N ASP A 105 15.07 10.86 6.18
CA ASP A 105 14.71 11.71 7.33
C ASP A 105 15.02 13.20 7.13
N SER A 106 14.23 13.87 6.29
CA SER A 106 14.32 15.29 6.01
C SER A 106 13.27 16.01 6.85
N THR A 107 13.75 16.41 8.02
CA THR A 107 13.25 17.51 8.85
C THR A 107 11.80 17.44 9.30
N LYS A 108 11.66 17.24 10.61
CA LYS A 108 10.44 17.48 11.40
C LYS A 108 9.81 18.84 11.08
N LYS A 109 8.85 18.89 10.17
CA LYS A 109 7.82 19.94 10.14
C LYS A 109 6.48 19.26 9.93
N HIS A 110 5.61 19.37 10.92
CA HIS A 110 4.20 19.02 10.81
C HIS A 110 3.63 19.94 9.72
N LEU A 111 3.51 19.44 8.48
CA LEU A 111 2.99 20.24 7.37
C LEU A 111 1.50 20.46 7.63
N PRO A 112 1.04 21.70 7.85
CA PRO A 112 -0.38 21.96 8.06
C PRO A 112 -1.14 21.62 6.76
N TYR A 113 -2.32 21.00 6.92
CA TYR A 113 -3.19 20.57 5.81
C TYR A 113 -3.43 21.70 4.78
N GLU A 114 -3.47 22.95 5.24
CA GLU A 114 -3.59 24.17 4.44
C GLU A 114 -2.57 24.30 3.30
N THR A 115 -1.38 23.70 3.43
CA THR A 115 -0.30 23.73 2.41
C THR A 115 -0.17 22.42 1.64
N SER A 116 -1.06 21.46 1.91
CA SER A 116 -1.06 20.13 1.34
C SER A 116 -1.68 20.13 -0.05
N LEU A 117 -1.14 19.30 -0.94
CA LEU A 117 -1.73 18.99 -2.25
C LEU A 117 -3.20 18.56 -2.15
N TRP A 118 -3.58 17.93 -1.03
CA TRP A 118 -4.95 17.50 -0.75
C TRP A 118 -5.92 18.66 -0.48
N SER A 119 -5.47 19.75 0.13
CA SER A 119 -6.27 20.97 0.31
C SER A 119 -6.39 21.73 -1.01
N ALA A 120 -5.32 21.80 -1.79
CA ALA A 120 -5.34 22.42 -3.11
C ALA A 120 -6.29 21.70 -4.10
N LEU A 121 -6.54 20.40 -3.91
CA LEU A 121 -7.47 19.61 -4.70
C LEU A 121 -8.94 19.78 -4.24
N GLU A 122 -9.15 20.22 -3.01
CA GLU A 122 -10.48 20.37 -2.40
C GLU A 122 -11.30 21.46 -3.09
N ASP A 123 -10.69 22.61 -3.37
CA ASP A 123 -11.37 23.75 -3.98
C ASP A 123 -11.84 23.46 -5.42
N PRO A 124 -10.99 22.97 -6.34
CA PRO A 124 -11.41 22.57 -7.69
C PRO A 124 -12.54 21.53 -7.67
N ALA A 125 -12.44 20.54 -6.78
CA ALA A 125 -13.46 19.49 -6.68
C ALA A 125 -14.82 20.04 -6.26
N LYS A 126 -14.85 20.97 -5.28
CA LYS A 126 -16.09 21.66 -4.87
C LYS A 126 -16.69 22.44 -6.04
N TYR A 127 -15.89 23.23 -6.76
CA TYR A 127 -16.39 24.00 -7.91
C TYR A 127 -16.99 23.12 -9.00
N ILE A 128 -16.36 21.99 -9.33
CA ILE A 128 -16.86 21.05 -10.34
C ILE A 128 -18.21 20.46 -9.92
N ILE A 129 -18.34 20.04 -8.66
CA ILE A 129 -19.56 19.41 -8.15
C ILE A 129 -20.69 20.43 -8.04
N THR A 130 -20.42 21.64 -7.55
CA THR A 130 -21.39 22.73 -7.51
C THR A 130 -21.83 23.14 -8.92
N PHE A 131 -20.90 23.27 -9.87
CA PHE A 131 -21.22 23.55 -11.26
C PHE A 131 -22.07 22.44 -11.88
N MET A 132 -21.76 21.18 -11.61
CA MET A 132 -22.53 20.04 -12.08
C MET A 132 -23.96 20.02 -11.51
N ALA A 133 -24.12 20.27 -10.21
CA ALA A 133 -25.44 20.35 -9.56
C ALA A 133 -26.27 21.54 -10.09
N PHE A 134 -25.64 22.71 -10.24
CA PHE A 134 -26.28 23.90 -10.80
C PHE A 134 -26.70 23.68 -12.27
N SER A 135 -25.84 23.05 -13.07
CA SER A 135 -26.12 22.73 -14.46
C SER A 135 -27.29 21.74 -14.61
N GLN A 136 -27.46 20.83 -13.65
CA GLN A 136 -28.61 19.91 -13.63
C GLN A 136 -29.90 20.62 -13.20
N MET A 137 -29.84 21.55 -12.24
CA MET A 137 -30.98 22.40 -11.89
C MET A 137 -31.44 23.27 -13.07
N ALA A 138 -30.51 23.88 -13.80
CA ALA A 138 -30.82 24.68 -14.98
C ALA A 138 -31.50 23.85 -16.09
N ALA A 139 -31.04 22.61 -16.31
CA ALA A 139 -31.64 21.70 -17.29
C ALA A 139 -33.05 21.22 -16.91
N VAL A 140 -33.40 21.22 -15.63
CA VAL A 140 -34.75 20.92 -15.14
C VAL A 140 -35.71 22.09 -15.35
N ILE A 141 -35.22 23.32 -15.18
CA ILE A 141 -36.04 24.53 -15.33
C ILE A 141 -36.35 24.79 -16.81
N GLU A 142 -35.44 24.47 -17.72
CA GLU A 142 -35.63 24.61 -19.17
C GLU A 142 -35.29 23.32 -19.93
N PRO A 143 -36.30 22.49 -20.28
CA PRO A 143 -36.08 21.17 -20.86
C PRO A 143 -35.42 21.21 -22.25
N GLY A 144 -35.43 22.37 -22.94
CA GLY A 144 -34.77 22.55 -24.24
C GLY A 144 -33.24 22.42 -24.19
N ILE A 145 -32.60 22.70 -23.05
CA ILE A 145 -31.14 22.64 -22.87
C ILE A 145 -30.69 21.25 -22.41
N SER A 146 -31.59 20.49 -21.76
CA SER A 146 -31.30 19.17 -21.20
C SER A 146 -30.82 18.14 -22.24
N ALA A 147 -31.27 18.26 -23.49
CA ALA A 147 -30.86 17.36 -24.59
C ALA A 147 -29.40 17.61 -25.04
N TYR A 148 -28.91 18.85 -24.91
CA TYR A 148 -27.56 19.23 -25.33
C TYR A 148 -26.51 19.05 -24.23
N LEU A 149 -26.94 18.98 -22.96
CA LEU A 149 -26.04 18.89 -21.81
C LEU A 149 -25.19 17.60 -21.77
N PRO A 150 -25.75 16.40 -22.00
CA PRO A 150 -24.95 15.17 -22.12
C PRO A 150 -24.00 15.20 -23.31
N GLN A 151 -24.39 15.86 -24.41
CA GLN A 151 -23.57 15.97 -25.61
C GLN A 151 -22.39 16.93 -25.41
N ALA A 152 -22.61 18.04 -24.70
CA ALA A 152 -21.55 18.97 -24.32
C ALA A 152 -20.53 18.32 -23.37
N TRP A 153 -21.00 17.57 -22.36
CA TRP A 153 -20.14 16.80 -21.47
C TRP A 153 -19.36 15.71 -22.21
N LYS A 154 -20.00 14.96 -23.11
CA LYS A 154 -19.32 13.99 -23.98
C LYS A 154 -18.24 14.66 -24.85
N GLY A 155 -18.52 15.84 -25.40
CA GLY A 155 -17.55 16.63 -26.16
C GLY A 155 -16.36 17.08 -25.30
N ALA A 156 -16.61 17.61 -24.11
CA ALA A 156 -15.57 18.03 -23.17
C ALA A 156 -14.69 16.85 -22.71
N PHE A 157 -15.29 15.71 -22.40
CA PHE A 157 -14.55 14.47 -22.11
C PHE A 157 -13.75 13.98 -23.31
N SER A 158 -14.31 14.03 -24.52
CA SER A 158 -13.61 13.62 -25.75
C SER A 158 -12.35 14.44 -25.99
N VAL A 159 -12.43 15.78 -25.88
CA VAL A 159 -11.26 16.66 -26.07
C VAL A 159 -10.20 16.40 -25.01
N SER A 160 -10.61 16.21 -23.75
CA SER A 160 -9.72 15.88 -22.65
C SER A 160 -9.01 14.54 -22.87
N PHE A 161 -9.74 13.53 -23.36
CA PHE A 161 -9.21 12.21 -23.66
C PHE A 161 -8.24 12.22 -24.85
N SER A 162 -8.49 13.06 -25.86
CA SER A 162 -7.55 13.25 -26.99
C SER A 162 -6.21 13.81 -26.53
N ILE A 163 -6.21 14.81 -25.65
CA ILE A 163 -4.99 15.39 -25.08
C ILE A 163 -4.26 14.36 -24.22
N LEU A 164 -4.99 13.59 -23.39
CA LEU A 164 -4.41 12.48 -22.63
C LEU A 164 -3.86 11.36 -23.51
N THR A 165 -4.48 11.09 -24.66
CA THR A 165 -4.01 10.07 -25.59
C THR A 165 -2.72 10.51 -26.28
N VAL A 166 -2.68 11.74 -26.81
CA VAL A 166 -1.48 12.30 -27.45
C VAL A 166 -0.35 12.47 -26.42
N GLY A 167 -0.66 13.02 -25.25
CA GLY A 167 0.29 13.14 -24.14
C GLY A 167 0.72 11.78 -23.59
N GLY A 168 -0.18 10.79 -23.57
CA GLY A 168 0.09 9.43 -23.12
C GLY A 168 1.07 8.71 -24.05
N VAL A 169 0.86 8.78 -25.37
CA VAL A 169 1.79 8.21 -26.36
C VAL A 169 3.15 8.90 -26.28
N GLY A 170 3.19 10.24 -26.18
CA GLY A 170 4.43 10.99 -26.01
C GLY A 170 5.15 10.67 -24.68
N GLY A 171 4.38 10.47 -23.61
CA GLY A 171 4.90 10.09 -22.29
C GLY A 171 5.53 8.70 -22.30
N VAL A 172 4.89 7.72 -22.96
CA VAL A 172 5.44 6.37 -23.13
C VAL A 172 6.74 6.39 -23.94
N ALA A 173 6.78 7.14 -25.06
CA ALA A 173 8.00 7.29 -25.84
C ALA A 173 9.15 7.89 -25.00
N THR A 174 8.85 8.91 -24.20
CA THR A 174 9.83 9.54 -23.29
C THR A 174 10.29 8.56 -22.20
N ALA A 175 9.37 7.76 -21.65
CA ALA A 175 9.71 6.75 -20.63
C ALA A 175 10.61 5.65 -21.20
N PHE A 176 10.36 5.19 -22.43
CA PHE A 176 11.25 4.26 -23.12
C PHE A 176 12.64 4.85 -23.35
N ALA A 177 12.73 6.12 -23.77
CA ALA A 177 14.00 6.82 -23.94
C ALA A 177 14.77 6.97 -22.61
N ALA A 178 14.05 7.20 -21.50
CA ALA A 178 14.65 7.36 -20.18
C ALA A 178 14.98 6.03 -19.46
N ARG A 179 14.59 4.89 -20.02
CA ARG A 179 14.68 3.57 -19.37
C ARG A 179 16.08 3.24 -18.86
N ASP A 180 17.10 3.49 -19.66
CA ASP A 180 18.48 3.11 -19.31
C ASP A 180 19.04 3.99 -18.19
N ILE A 181 18.73 5.28 -18.22
CA ILE A 181 19.14 6.24 -17.18
C ILE A 181 18.45 5.89 -15.86
N LEU A 182 17.13 5.72 -15.89
CA LEU A 182 16.33 5.35 -14.71
C LEU A 182 16.73 3.98 -14.16
N GLY A 183 17.02 3.01 -15.03
CA GLY A 183 17.51 1.69 -14.65
C GLY A 183 18.84 1.78 -13.88
N ASN A 184 19.79 2.56 -14.39
CA ASN A 184 21.07 2.78 -13.71
C ASN A 184 20.91 3.49 -12.35
N MET A 185 20.05 4.51 -12.27
CA MET A 185 19.78 5.21 -11.01
C MET A 185 19.13 4.29 -9.97
N LEU A 186 18.11 3.53 -10.37
CA LEU A 186 17.39 2.64 -9.47
C LEU A 186 18.27 1.48 -8.99
N SER A 187 19.13 0.96 -9.87
CA SER A 187 20.17 0.00 -9.50
C SER A 187 21.18 0.60 -8.52
N GLY A 188 21.61 1.85 -8.71
CA GLY A 188 22.48 2.54 -7.76
C GLY A 188 21.85 2.68 -6.37
N PHE A 189 20.58 3.08 -6.30
CA PHE A 189 19.83 3.07 -5.04
C PHE A 189 19.74 1.68 -4.42
N SER A 190 19.41 0.66 -5.22
CA SER A 190 19.34 -0.73 -4.76
C SER A 190 20.66 -1.23 -4.18
N LEU A 191 21.79 -0.89 -4.80
CA LEU A 191 23.13 -1.21 -4.30
C LEU A 191 23.41 -0.53 -2.95
N GLN A 192 22.98 0.70 -2.75
CA GLN A 192 23.15 1.41 -1.47
C GLN A 192 22.29 0.82 -0.34
N PHE A 193 21.08 0.33 -0.65
CA PHE A 193 20.21 -0.30 0.34
C PHE A 193 20.65 -1.74 0.68
N SER A 194 20.92 -2.55 -0.33
CA SER A 194 21.26 -3.97 -0.15
C SER A 194 22.73 -4.22 0.20
N LYS A 195 23.63 -3.28 -0.13
CA LYS A 195 25.08 -3.32 0.11
C LYS A 195 25.75 -4.68 -0.14
N PRO A 196 25.60 -5.27 -1.35
CA PRO A 196 26.23 -6.54 -1.69
C PRO A 196 27.77 -6.46 -1.67
N PHE A 197 28.32 -5.27 -1.90
CA PHE A 197 29.73 -4.95 -1.78
C PHE A 197 29.90 -3.51 -1.27
N SER A 198 31.10 -3.22 -0.74
CA SER A 198 31.48 -1.90 -0.24
C SER A 198 32.66 -1.34 -1.05
N VAL A 199 32.90 -0.04 -0.92
CA VAL A 199 34.13 0.58 -1.43
C VAL A 199 35.34 -0.13 -0.82
N GLY A 200 36.30 -0.52 -1.66
CA GLY A 200 37.47 -1.30 -1.29
C GLY A 200 37.35 -2.81 -1.53
N ASP A 201 36.14 -3.35 -1.73
CA ASP A 201 35.95 -4.77 -2.01
C ASP A 201 36.46 -5.13 -3.43
N TYR A 202 37.04 -6.32 -3.55
CA TYR A 202 37.43 -6.91 -4.81
C TYR A 202 36.30 -7.78 -5.34
N ILE A 203 35.71 -7.36 -6.46
CA ILE A 203 34.52 -8.00 -7.03
C ILE A 203 34.78 -8.47 -8.46
N LYS A 204 34.02 -9.48 -8.88
CA LYS A 204 33.94 -9.93 -10.26
C LYS A 204 32.48 -9.96 -10.70
N VAL A 205 32.20 -9.33 -11.84
CA VAL A 205 30.87 -9.17 -12.42
C VAL A 205 30.97 -9.47 -13.91
N GLY A 206 30.40 -10.62 -14.30
CA GLY A 206 30.55 -11.14 -15.66
C GLY A 206 32.02 -11.34 -16.05
N SER A 207 32.45 -10.63 -17.10
CA SER A 207 33.82 -10.63 -17.60
C SER A 207 34.74 -9.59 -16.95
N ILE A 208 34.19 -8.66 -16.16
CA ILE A 208 34.94 -7.57 -15.54
C ILE A 208 35.29 -7.97 -14.12
N GLU A 209 36.55 -7.76 -13.72
CA GLU A 209 36.97 -7.91 -12.32
C GLU A 209 37.80 -6.72 -11.88
N GLY A 210 37.74 -6.40 -10.58
CA GLY A 210 38.48 -5.27 -10.04
C GLY A 210 38.07 -4.90 -8.63
N GLN A 211 38.82 -3.96 -8.07
CA GLN A 211 38.54 -3.36 -6.77
C GLN A 211 37.59 -2.17 -6.92
N VAL A 212 36.57 -2.09 -6.07
CA VAL A 212 35.62 -0.97 -6.05
C VAL A 212 36.30 0.28 -5.49
N VAL A 213 36.34 1.35 -6.27
CA VAL A 213 36.89 2.65 -5.86
C VAL A 213 35.79 3.57 -5.37
N GLU A 214 34.72 3.67 -6.15
CA GLU A 214 33.63 4.60 -5.88
C GLU A 214 32.32 4.03 -6.42
N ILE A 215 31.26 4.18 -5.63
CA ILE A 215 29.90 3.82 -6.02
C ILE A 215 29.13 5.12 -6.27
N GLY A 216 28.95 5.47 -7.54
CA GLY A 216 28.14 6.62 -7.95
C GLY A 216 26.66 6.27 -8.09
N LEU A 217 25.83 7.28 -8.41
CA LEU A 217 24.39 7.11 -8.56
C LEU A 217 24.02 6.24 -9.77
N THR A 218 24.68 6.45 -10.91
CA THR A 218 24.38 5.74 -12.17
C THR A 218 25.45 4.73 -12.57
N SER A 219 26.69 4.92 -12.10
CA SER A 219 27.83 4.06 -12.43
C SER A 219 28.74 3.86 -11.22
N THR A 220 29.43 2.72 -11.20
CA THR A 220 30.45 2.37 -10.22
C THR A 220 31.81 2.30 -10.91
N SER A 221 32.82 2.91 -10.28
CA SER A 221 34.20 2.89 -10.78
C SER A 221 34.98 1.75 -10.11
N LEU A 222 35.56 0.90 -10.93
CA LEU A 222 36.40 -0.23 -10.53
C LEU A 222 37.84 0.00 -10.99
N ILE A 223 38.82 -0.55 -10.28
CA ILE A 223 40.20 -0.66 -10.75
C ILE A 223 40.49 -2.12 -11.07
N ASN A 224 40.81 -2.40 -12.33
CA ASN A 224 41.15 -3.74 -12.79
C ASN A 224 42.50 -4.23 -12.20
N THR A 225 42.84 -5.50 -12.40
CA THR A 225 44.15 -6.09 -12.06
C THR A 225 45.33 -5.30 -12.63
N GLU A 226 45.16 -4.80 -13.86
CA GLU A 226 46.11 -3.95 -14.59
C GLU A 226 46.16 -2.49 -14.10
N LYS A 227 45.44 -2.17 -13.02
CA LYS A 227 45.33 -0.82 -12.44
C LYS A 227 44.61 0.23 -13.29
N PHE A 228 43.89 -0.18 -14.34
CA PHE A 228 43.06 0.73 -15.12
C PHE A 228 41.70 1.00 -14.47
N PRO A 229 41.22 2.27 -14.47
CA PRO A 229 39.88 2.61 -14.04
C PRO A 229 38.85 2.15 -15.08
N VAL A 230 37.87 1.37 -14.64
CA VAL A 230 36.75 0.84 -15.45
C VAL A 230 35.45 1.37 -14.88
N VAL A 231 34.68 2.08 -15.69
CA VAL A 231 33.37 2.62 -15.29
C VAL A 231 32.28 1.64 -15.74
N VAL A 232 31.54 1.11 -14.77
CA VAL A 232 30.50 0.10 -15.00
C VAL A 232 29.13 0.69 -14.68
N PRO A 233 28.18 0.69 -15.63
CA PRO A 233 26.80 1.12 -15.36
C PRO A 233 26.13 0.27 -14.27
N ASN A 234 25.40 0.92 -13.36
CA ASN A 234 24.87 0.24 -12.19
C ASN A 234 23.85 -0.87 -12.53
N SER A 235 23.14 -0.73 -13.66
CA SER A 235 22.18 -1.73 -14.15
C SER A 235 22.80 -3.10 -14.44
N LEU A 236 24.11 -3.16 -14.72
CA LEU A 236 24.81 -4.43 -14.93
C LEU A 236 24.93 -5.23 -13.64
N PHE A 237 25.10 -4.57 -12.49
CA PHE A 237 25.15 -5.26 -11.19
C PHE A 237 23.81 -5.87 -10.79
N SER A 238 22.69 -5.28 -11.22
CA SER A 238 21.36 -5.82 -10.95
C SER A 238 20.97 -6.98 -11.87
N SER A 239 21.58 -7.07 -13.06
CA SER A 239 21.24 -8.09 -14.06
C SER A 239 22.22 -9.27 -14.09
N GLN A 240 23.38 -9.16 -13.45
CA GLN A 240 24.43 -10.18 -13.46
C GLN A 240 24.76 -10.70 -12.07
N LEU A 241 25.40 -11.87 -12.04
CA LEU A 241 25.94 -12.46 -10.82
C LEU A 241 27.17 -11.66 -10.35
N ILE A 242 27.18 -11.32 -9.07
CA ILE A 242 28.28 -10.61 -8.41
C ILE A 242 29.02 -11.61 -7.52
N VAL A 243 30.32 -11.78 -7.77
CA VAL A 243 31.20 -12.57 -6.91
C VAL A 243 32.08 -11.62 -6.10
N ASN A 244 31.84 -11.53 -4.79
CA ASN A 244 32.67 -10.75 -3.88
C ASN A 244 33.81 -11.63 -3.35
N LYS A 245 35.03 -11.41 -3.83
CA LYS A 245 36.22 -12.16 -3.41
C LYS A 245 36.73 -11.69 -2.04
N SER A 246 36.48 -10.45 -1.65
CA SER A 246 36.96 -9.87 -0.38
C SER A 246 36.24 -10.39 0.86
N ARG A 247 35.00 -10.87 0.72
CA ARG A 247 34.22 -11.40 1.87
C ARG A 247 34.45 -12.90 2.13
N ALA A 248 35.26 -13.58 1.34
CA ALA A 248 35.55 -15.01 1.52
C ALA A 248 36.37 -15.25 2.81
N GLN A 249 35.91 -16.17 3.65
CA GLN A 249 36.59 -16.51 4.91
C GLN A 249 37.73 -17.53 4.72
N TRP A 250 37.63 -18.37 3.69
CA TRP A 250 38.60 -19.40 3.34
C TRP A 250 38.83 -19.39 1.83
N HIS A 251 40.04 -19.76 1.41
CA HIS A 251 40.43 -19.85 0.01
C HIS A 251 40.86 -21.29 -0.29
N VAL A 252 40.38 -21.85 -1.39
CA VAL A 252 40.79 -23.19 -1.85
C VAL A 252 41.86 -23.02 -2.91
N SER A 253 43.01 -23.64 -2.67
CA SER A 253 44.08 -23.78 -3.65
C SER A 253 44.06 -25.18 -4.23
N VAL A 254 43.95 -25.29 -5.56
CA VAL A 254 43.97 -26.58 -6.26
C VAL A 254 45.21 -26.62 -7.15
N ALA A 255 46.08 -27.59 -6.90
CA ALA A 255 47.25 -27.87 -7.73
C ALA A 255 47.09 -29.25 -8.36
N LYS A 256 47.46 -29.38 -9.65
CA LYS A 256 47.48 -30.66 -10.36
C LYS A 256 48.94 -31.02 -10.62
N LEU A 257 49.40 -32.13 -10.05
CA LEU A 257 50.76 -32.61 -10.19
C LEU A 257 50.79 -33.72 -11.26
N PRO A 258 51.50 -33.53 -12.39
CA PRO A 258 51.65 -34.58 -13.37
C PRO A 258 52.58 -35.67 -12.82
N VAL A 259 52.14 -36.93 -12.89
CA VAL A 259 52.91 -38.09 -12.42
C VAL A 259 53.24 -38.98 -13.62
N ARG A 260 54.43 -39.59 -13.61
CA ARG A 260 54.84 -40.56 -14.64
C ARG A 260 54.09 -41.87 -14.45
N ILE A 261 53.70 -42.50 -15.56
CA ILE A 261 52.96 -43.77 -15.55
C ILE A 261 53.77 -44.89 -14.86
N ALA A 262 55.11 -44.84 -14.93
CA ALA A 262 56.00 -45.80 -14.27
C ALA A 262 55.92 -45.78 -12.73
N ASP A 263 55.42 -44.70 -12.12
CA ASP A 263 55.36 -44.53 -10.67
C ASP A 263 53.93 -44.76 -10.11
N ILE A 264 53.02 -45.37 -10.88
CA ILE A 264 51.60 -45.50 -10.53
C ILE A 264 51.35 -46.28 -9.24
N GLU A 265 52.17 -47.28 -8.95
CA GLU A 265 52.07 -48.12 -7.74
C GLU A 265 52.30 -47.33 -6.45
N LYS A 266 53.04 -46.21 -6.53
CA LYS A 266 53.38 -45.36 -5.37
C LYS A 266 52.34 -44.26 -5.11
N ILE A 267 51.38 -44.05 -6.02
CA ILE A 267 50.39 -42.97 -5.90
C ILE A 267 49.55 -43.06 -4.63
N PRO A 268 49.02 -44.22 -4.21
CA PRO A 268 48.21 -44.31 -2.99
C PRO A 268 49.00 -43.89 -1.74
N ALA A 269 50.26 -44.30 -1.64
CA ALA A 269 51.14 -43.94 -0.51
C ALA A 269 51.41 -42.42 -0.47
N ILE A 270 51.79 -41.83 -1.60
CA ILE A 270 52.06 -40.39 -1.72
C ILE A 270 50.79 -39.57 -1.42
N THR A 271 49.62 -40.05 -1.82
CA THR A 271 48.34 -39.35 -1.58
C THR A 271 48.00 -39.28 -0.09
N GLU A 272 48.20 -40.38 0.64
CA GLU A 272 47.97 -40.39 2.09
C GLU A 272 49.00 -39.50 2.82
N GLU A 273 50.26 -39.51 2.42
CA GLU A 273 51.28 -38.62 3.00
C GLU A 273 50.93 -37.14 2.78
N ILE A 274 50.53 -36.75 1.56
CA ILE A 274 50.11 -35.37 1.25
C ILE A 274 48.87 -34.98 2.07
N LYS A 275 47.90 -35.90 2.22
CA LYS A 275 46.69 -35.65 3.00
C LYS A 275 47.02 -35.40 4.47
N VAL A 276 47.88 -36.22 5.06
CA VAL A 276 48.35 -36.04 6.44
C VAL A 276 49.12 -34.73 6.58
N MET A 277 49.98 -34.38 5.62
CA MET A 277 50.71 -33.11 5.61
C MET A 277 49.78 -31.89 5.55
N LEU A 278 48.71 -31.94 4.74
CA LEU A 278 47.75 -30.84 4.61
C LEU A 278 46.81 -30.72 5.83
N MET A 279 46.59 -31.80 6.58
CA MET A 279 45.76 -31.80 7.79
C MET A 279 46.53 -31.37 9.05
N SER A 280 47.86 -31.47 9.05
CA SER A 280 48.71 -31.10 10.18
C SER A 280 49.24 -29.67 10.15
N ASN A 281 48.92 -28.92 9.08
CA ASN A 281 49.31 -27.52 8.86
C ASN A 281 48.13 -26.58 9.18
#